data_AF-A0AAU2UZP5-F1
#
_entry.id   AF-A0AAU2UZP5-F1
#
_cell.length_a   1.000
_cell.length_b   1.000
_cell.length_c   1.000
_cell.angle_alpha   90.00
_cell.angle_beta   90.00
_cell.angle_gamma   90.00
#
_symmetry.space_group_name_H-M   'P 1'
#
loop_
_entity.id
_entity.type
_entity.pdbx_description
1 polymer ?
#
loop_
_entity_poly.entity_id
_entity_poly.type
_entity_poly.pdbx_seq_one_letter_code
_entity_poly.pdbx_strand_id
1 'polypeptide(L)'
;MLRRWWFMERLRPAVPAQPSRELSKEQQQLVLDEWATARERLDRLVSARVTAVGDMLRTAELPLSPGPLGTRFGSDPHAEDDCAWAFDAFQAAGKLLDEAADLPDLAAAAVLADRALERFAAVHARAAGQPVPKAAQRCFYNPLHTAAEDAHSPVRKQHRRQARRRTGPREAAADRRPACPSCRRAILAGQAPDVLPALVPVKLSRLRTARVLVPYYSVPQQWSLWSVCACGAYGDEWPSLVLRGEHRKRAAAARKA
;
A
#
# COMPACT_ATOMS: atom_id res chain seq x y z
N MET A 1 10.56 -5.38 -16.55
CA MET A 1 10.74 -3.92 -16.62
C MET A 1 9.38 -3.23 -16.45
N LEU A 2 9.02 -2.84 -15.23
CA LEU A 2 7.71 -2.25 -14.92
C LEU A 2 7.76 -0.74 -15.15
N ARG A 3 6.87 -0.25 -16.03
CA ARG A 3 6.78 1.14 -16.47
C ARG A 3 6.34 2.05 -15.31
N ARG A 4 6.96 3.24 -15.26
CA ARG A 4 6.67 4.33 -14.31
C ARG A 4 5.19 4.74 -14.35
N TRP A 5 4.57 4.83 -13.18
CA TRP A 5 3.23 5.36 -12.96
C TRP A 5 3.23 6.91 -13.00
N TRP A 6 3.63 7.52 -14.12
CA TRP A 6 3.85 8.99 -14.16
C TRP A 6 2.57 9.80 -13.90
N PHE A 7 1.38 9.23 -14.12
CA PHE A 7 0.14 9.99 -14.27
C PHE A 7 -0.49 10.50 -12.96
N MET A 8 0.06 10.15 -11.79
CA MET A 8 -0.38 10.68 -10.48
C MET A 8 0.01 12.16 -10.27
N GLU A 9 0.85 12.73 -11.14
CA GLU A 9 1.22 14.16 -11.09
C GLU A 9 0.02 15.12 -11.20
N ARG A 10 -1.11 14.64 -11.74
CA ARG A 10 -2.39 15.37 -11.81
C ARG A 10 -3.26 15.26 -10.55
N LEU A 11 -2.92 14.40 -9.59
CA LEU A 11 -3.63 14.27 -8.31
C LEU A 11 -2.89 14.94 -7.15
N ARG A 12 -1.92 15.82 -7.45
CA ARG A 12 -1.28 16.66 -6.43
C ARG A 12 -2.38 17.47 -5.74
N PRO A 13 -2.64 17.27 -4.43
CA PRO A 13 -3.41 18.25 -3.71
C PRO A 13 -2.55 19.52 -3.70
N ALA A 14 -2.98 20.54 -4.44
CA ALA A 14 -2.51 21.89 -4.17
C ALA A 14 -2.87 22.16 -2.72
N VAL A 15 -1.90 22.16 -1.81
CA VAL A 15 -2.11 22.60 -0.43
C VAL A 15 -2.49 24.07 -0.53
N PRO A 16 -3.76 24.47 -0.32
CA PRO A 16 -4.12 25.86 -0.45
C PRO A 16 -3.67 26.53 0.85
N ALA A 17 -2.72 27.46 0.74
CA ALA A 17 -2.41 28.42 1.80
C ALA A 17 -3.47 29.55 1.86
N GLN A 18 -4.76 29.23 1.70
CA GLN A 18 -5.83 30.22 1.72
C GLN A 18 -6.89 29.91 2.79
N PRO A 19 -7.37 30.94 3.51
CA PRO A 19 -8.40 30.81 4.52
C PRO A 19 -9.69 30.32 3.85
N SER A 20 -10.24 29.25 4.41
CA SER A 20 -11.59 28.68 4.21
C SER A 20 -12.52 29.46 3.27
N ARG A 21 -12.27 29.40 1.97
CA ARG A 21 -13.26 29.74 0.95
C ARG A 21 -14.05 28.46 0.73
N GLU A 22 -15.34 28.48 1.04
CA GLU A 22 -16.24 27.36 0.76
C GLU A 22 -16.01 26.92 -0.69
N LEU A 23 -15.63 25.65 -0.91
CA LEU A 23 -15.50 25.12 -2.26
C LEU A 23 -16.85 25.29 -2.95
N SER A 24 -16.86 25.99 -4.09
CA SER A 24 -18.09 26.15 -4.87
C SER A 24 -18.63 24.77 -5.26
N LYS A 25 -19.93 24.68 -5.55
CA LYS A 25 -20.52 23.41 -6.02
C LYS A 25 -19.78 22.86 -7.24
N GLU A 26 -19.33 23.73 -8.14
CA GLU A 26 -18.53 23.39 -9.31
C GLU A 26 -17.17 22.80 -8.94
N GLN A 27 -16.47 23.40 -7.96
CA GLN A 27 -15.20 22.86 -7.47
C GLN A 27 -15.38 21.50 -6.79
N GLN A 28 -16.47 21.30 -6.03
CA GLN A 28 -16.78 20.00 -5.43
C GLN A 28 -17.05 18.95 -6.51
N GLN A 29 -17.81 19.30 -7.56
CA GLN A 29 -18.08 18.38 -8.66
C GLN A 29 -16.79 17.99 -9.39
N LEU A 30 -15.91 18.95 -9.67
CA LEU A 30 -14.61 18.69 -10.31
C LEU A 30 -13.74 17.71 -9.51
N VAL A 31 -13.66 17.89 -8.18
CA VAL A 31 -12.93 16.94 -7.31
C VAL A 31 -13.53 15.53 -7.38
N LEU A 32 -14.86 15.41 -7.43
CA LEU A 32 -15.53 14.12 -7.52
C LEU A 32 -15.31 13.45 -8.88
N ASP A 33 -15.32 14.22 -9.97
CA ASP A 33 -15.08 13.72 -11.32
C ASP A 33 -13.62 13.27 -11.51
N GLU A 34 -12.66 14.05 -10.99
CA GLU A 34 -11.24 13.67 -10.97
C GLU A 34 -11.01 12.40 -10.15
N TRP A 35 -11.64 12.30 -8.99
CA TRP A 35 -11.56 11.11 -8.15
C TRP A 35 -12.19 9.89 -8.83
N ALA A 36 -13.35 10.04 -9.46
CA ALA A 36 -14.02 8.95 -10.17
C ALA A 36 -13.16 8.43 -11.33
N THR A 37 -12.57 9.35 -12.10
CA THR A 37 -11.63 9.03 -13.19
C THR A 37 -10.39 8.30 -12.67
N ALA A 38 -9.81 8.79 -11.57
CA ALA A 38 -8.67 8.16 -10.92
C ALA A 38 -9.01 6.74 -10.45
N ARG A 39 -10.19 6.57 -9.85
CA ARG A 39 -10.68 5.28 -9.36
C ARG A 39 -10.89 4.28 -10.49
N GLU A 40 -11.58 4.65 -11.57
CA GLU A 40 -11.79 3.78 -12.73
C GLU A 40 -10.46 3.38 -13.38
N ARG A 41 -9.52 4.31 -13.49
CA ARG A 41 -8.19 4.00 -14.03
C ARG A 41 -7.43 3.05 -13.12
N LEU A 42 -7.44 3.29 -11.82
CA LEU A 42 -6.74 2.43 -10.86
C LEU A 42 -7.37 1.04 -10.83
N ASP A 43 -8.70 0.96 -10.81
CA ASP A 43 -9.46 -0.29 -10.85
C ASP A 43 -9.04 -1.20 -12.01
N ARG A 44 -8.96 -0.66 -13.24
CA ARG A 44 -8.47 -1.42 -14.40
C ARG A 44 -7.03 -1.92 -14.22
N LEU A 45 -6.15 -1.09 -13.68
CA LEU A 45 -4.75 -1.45 -13.48
C LEU A 45 -4.58 -2.51 -12.39
N VAL A 46 -5.31 -2.38 -11.29
CA VAL A 46 -5.32 -3.33 -10.17
C VAL A 46 -5.94 -4.65 -10.63
N SER A 47 -7.05 -4.61 -11.36
CA SER A 47 -7.69 -5.81 -11.94
C SER A 47 -6.71 -6.58 -12.82
N ALA A 48 -6.06 -5.90 -13.77
CA ALA A 48 -5.05 -6.53 -14.63
C ALA A 48 -3.89 -7.11 -13.80
N ARG A 49 -3.48 -6.42 -12.73
CA ARG A 49 -2.41 -6.87 -11.85
C ARG A 49 -2.78 -8.11 -11.05
N VAL A 50 -3.95 -8.11 -10.42
CA VAL A 50 -4.48 -9.25 -9.64
C VAL A 50 -4.64 -10.46 -10.54
N THR A 51 -5.19 -10.31 -11.74
CA THR A 51 -5.28 -11.40 -12.73
C THR A 51 -3.90 -11.96 -13.07
N ALA A 52 -2.93 -11.10 -13.39
CA ALA A 52 -1.57 -11.55 -13.71
C ALA A 52 -0.90 -12.30 -12.55
N VAL A 53 -1.12 -11.87 -11.30
CA VAL A 53 -0.65 -12.60 -10.11
C VAL A 53 -1.34 -13.95 -10.00
N GLY A 54 -2.67 -14.00 -10.18
CA GLY A 54 -3.43 -15.25 -10.15
C GLY A 54 -2.97 -16.24 -11.22
N ASP A 55 -2.65 -15.77 -12.42
CA ASP A 55 -2.07 -16.60 -13.48
C ASP A 55 -0.73 -17.20 -13.05
N MET A 56 0.17 -16.39 -12.51
CA MET A 56 1.47 -16.87 -12.02
C MET A 56 1.31 -17.92 -10.91
N LEU A 57 0.45 -17.67 -9.92
CA LEU A 57 0.18 -18.59 -8.82
C LEU A 57 -0.45 -19.90 -9.29
N ARG A 58 -1.30 -19.88 -10.33
CA ARG A 58 -1.91 -21.09 -10.90
C ARG A 58 -0.94 -21.92 -11.72
N THR A 59 -0.05 -21.28 -12.49
CA THR A 59 0.92 -21.97 -13.34
C THR A 59 2.10 -22.54 -12.56
N ALA A 60 2.36 -22.02 -11.38
CA ALA A 60 3.47 -22.47 -10.57
C ALA A 60 3.07 -23.74 -9.81
N GLU A 61 3.71 -24.85 -10.15
CA GLU A 61 3.59 -26.08 -9.38
C GLU A 61 4.21 -25.86 -8.00
N LEU A 62 3.47 -26.16 -6.92
CA LEU A 62 4.07 -26.17 -5.59
C LEU A 62 5.28 -27.11 -5.61
N PRO A 63 6.48 -26.64 -5.20
CA PRO A 63 7.67 -27.45 -5.29
C PRO A 63 7.53 -28.66 -4.36
N LEU A 64 7.21 -29.81 -4.94
CA LEU A 64 7.21 -31.10 -4.25
C LEU A 64 8.67 -31.53 -4.11
N SER A 65 9.15 -31.74 -2.88
CA SER A 65 10.50 -32.25 -2.67
C SER A 65 10.57 -33.73 -3.11
N PRO A 66 11.45 -34.12 -4.05
CA PRO A 66 11.58 -35.50 -4.49
C PRO A 66 12.52 -36.25 -3.52
N GLY A 67 12.02 -36.57 -2.32
CA GLY A 67 12.69 -37.45 -1.36
C GLY A 67 12.20 -38.90 -1.49
N PRO A 68 13.03 -39.94 -1.24
CA PRO A 68 12.67 -41.36 -1.44
C PRO A 68 11.57 -41.91 -0.51
N LEU A 69 11.07 -41.08 0.39
CA LEU A 69 9.92 -41.34 1.24
C LEU A 69 9.03 -40.11 1.05
N GLY A 70 7.80 -40.30 0.55
CA GLY A 70 6.83 -39.27 0.17
C GLY A 70 6.40 -38.32 1.30
N THR A 71 7.37 -37.61 1.85
CA THR A 71 7.25 -36.63 2.91
C THR A 71 6.97 -35.32 2.20
N ARG A 72 5.69 -34.91 2.19
CA ARG A 72 5.28 -33.55 1.82
C ARG A 72 6.10 -32.60 2.67
N PHE A 73 7.01 -31.85 2.05
CA PHE A 73 8.05 -31.09 2.73
C PHE A 73 8.92 -31.99 3.65
N GLY A 74 10.25 -31.87 3.57
CA GLY A 74 11.01 -32.04 4.80
C GLY A 74 10.50 -30.93 5.71
N SER A 75 9.57 -31.27 6.60
CA SER A 75 8.64 -30.38 7.32
C SER A 75 9.28 -29.08 7.83
N ASP A 76 9.37 -28.08 6.96
CA ASP A 76 9.68 -26.71 7.34
C ASP A 76 8.34 -26.02 7.57
N PRO A 77 7.84 -25.97 8.81
CA PRO A 77 6.55 -25.34 9.12
C PRO A 77 6.50 -23.89 8.62
N HIS A 78 7.64 -23.20 8.48
CA HIS A 78 7.69 -21.85 7.94
C HIS A 78 7.37 -21.77 6.44
N ALA A 79 7.63 -22.82 5.67
CA ALA A 79 7.31 -22.85 4.24
C ALA A 79 5.81 -23.07 4.01
N GLU A 80 5.18 -23.93 4.83
CA GLU A 80 3.73 -24.14 4.81
C GLU A 80 2.98 -22.87 5.25
N ASP A 81 3.41 -22.24 6.34
CA ASP A 81 2.84 -20.98 6.82
C ASP A 81 2.98 -19.84 5.78
N ASP A 82 4.14 -19.71 5.13
CA ASP A 82 4.36 -18.69 4.10
C ASP A 82 3.49 -18.95 2.85
N CYS A 83 3.27 -20.22 2.50
CA CYS A 83 2.43 -20.60 1.37
C CYS A 83 0.95 -20.33 1.66
N ALA A 84 0.47 -20.73 2.85
CA ALA A 84 -0.88 -20.42 3.31
C ALA A 84 -1.11 -18.89 3.34
N TRP A 85 -0.15 -18.14 3.88
CA TRP A 85 -0.22 -16.68 3.90
C TRP A 85 -0.31 -16.10 2.49
N ALA A 86 0.46 -16.61 1.53
CA ALA A 86 0.44 -16.12 0.15
C ALA A 86 -0.95 -16.30 -0.49
N PHE A 87 -1.59 -17.46 -0.30
CA PHE A 87 -2.93 -17.70 -0.81
C PHE A 87 -3.99 -16.86 -0.10
N ASP A 88 -3.91 -16.71 1.23
CA ASP A 88 -4.80 -15.84 1.99
C ASP A 88 -4.68 -14.38 1.52
N ALA A 89 -3.44 -13.91 1.29
CA ALA A 89 -3.18 -12.56 0.80
C ALA A 89 -3.73 -12.35 -0.61
N PHE A 90 -3.60 -13.34 -1.50
CA PHE A 90 -4.19 -13.28 -2.83
C PHE A 90 -5.72 -13.30 -2.79
N GLN A 91 -6.33 -14.13 -1.96
CA GLN A 91 -7.78 -14.16 -1.77
C GLN A 91 -8.29 -12.83 -1.19
N ALA A 92 -7.57 -12.28 -0.20
CA ALA A 92 -7.87 -10.97 0.36
C ALA A 92 -7.76 -9.85 -0.69
N ALA A 93 -6.80 -9.93 -1.61
CA ALA A 93 -6.65 -8.98 -2.72
C ALA A 93 -7.87 -9.02 -3.66
N GLY A 94 -8.31 -10.21 -4.07
CA GLY A 94 -9.51 -10.37 -4.89
C GLY A 94 -10.76 -9.81 -4.20
N LYS A 95 -10.94 -10.14 -2.93
CA LYS A 95 -12.04 -9.59 -2.12
C LYS A 95 -12.02 -8.07 -2.04
N LEU A 96 -10.84 -7.46 -1.82
CA LEU A 96 -10.73 -6.00 -1.79
C LEU A 96 -11.04 -5.37 -3.14
N LEU A 97 -10.61 -6.00 -4.23
CA LEU A 97 -10.92 -5.51 -5.58
C LEU A 97 -12.43 -5.49 -5.81
N ASP A 98 -13.13 -6.58 -5.45
CA ASP A 98 -14.59 -6.67 -5.59
C ASP A 98 -15.34 -5.67 -4.69
N GLU A 99 -14.78 -5.37 -3.51
CA GLU A 99 -15.43 -4.57 -2.47
C GLU A 99 -14.93 -3.11 -2.40
N ALA A 100 -14.02 -2.69 -3.29
CA ALA A 100 -13.29 -1.43 -3.17
C ALA A 100 -14.19 -0.19 -3.23
N ALA A 101 -14.21 0.57 -2.14
CA ALA A 101 -14.98 1.81 -2.02
C ALA A 101 -14.15 3.06 -2.33
N ASP A 102 -12.83 3.01 -2.13
CA ASP A 102 -11.92 4.15 -2.35
C ASP A 102 -10.55 3.71 -2.92
N LEU A 103 -9.75 4.68 -3.36
CA LEU A 103 -8.41 4.46 -3.92
C LEU A 103 -7.48 3.68 -2.97
N PRO A 104 -7.50 3.89 -1.63
CA PRO A 104 -6.71 3.06 -0.71
C PRO A 104 -7.11 1.59 -0.68
N ASP A 105 -8.39 1.24 -0.92
CA ASP A 105 -8.83 -0.15 -1.00
C ASP A 105 -8.23 -0.82 -2.24
N LEU A 106 -8.31 -0.14 -3.40
CA LEU A 106 -7.70 -0.60 -4.65
C LEU A 106 -6.18 -0.73 -4.53
N ALA A 107 -5.52 0.24 -3.89
CA ALA A 107 -4.09 0.16 -3.63
C ALA A 107 -3.75 -1.02 -2.71
N ALA A 108 -4.54 -1.27 -1.67
CA ALA A 108 -4.35 -2.41 -0.79
C ALA A 108 -4.54 -3.75 -1.51
N ALA A 109 -5.50 -3.86 -2.43
CA ALA A 109 -5.66 -5.03 -3.27
C ALA A 109 -4.39 -5.33 -4.10
N ALA A 110 -3.85 -4.33 -4.79
CA ALA A 110 -2.60 -4.50 -5.54
C ALA A 110 -1.41 -4.86 -4.64
N VAL A 111 -1.27 -4.21 -3.48
CA VAL A 111 -0.19 -4.49 -2.54
C VAL A 111 -0.28 -5.92 -2.00
N LEU A 112 -1.46 -6.40 -1.62
CA LEU A 112 -1.63 -7.77 -1.13
C LEU A 112 -1.35 -8.81 -2.23
N ALA A 113 -1.77 -8.55 -3.47
CA ALA A 113 -1.46 -9.42 -4.60
C ALA A 113 0.07 -9.48 -4.86
N ASP A 114 0.75 -8.34 -4.85
CA ASP A 114 2.19 -8.30 -5.04
C ASP A 114 2.94 -9.02 -3.91
N ARG A 115 2.50 -8.84 -2.66
CA ARG A 115 3.10 -9.51 -1.50
C ARG A 115 2.84 -11.02 -1.52
N ALA A 116 1.68 -11.46 -1.98
CA ALA A 116 1.39 -12.87 -2.19
C ALA A 116 2.41 -13.48 -3.16
N LEU A 117 2.65 -12.82 -4.29
CA LEU A 117 3.65 -13.26 -5.27
C LEU A 117 5.08 -13.24 -4.70
N GLU A 118 5.46 -12.20 -3.97
CA GLU A 118 6.79 -12.10 -3.32
C GLU A 118 7.02 -13.24 -2.33
N ARG A 119 6.04 -13.54 -1.47
CA ARG A 119 6.13 -14.65 -0.51
C ARG A 119 6.15 -16.00 -1.20
N PHE A 120 5.32 -16.18 -2.22
CA PHE A 120 5.28 -17.41 -2.98
C PHE A 120 6.60 -17.68 -3.70
N ALA A 121 7.20 -16.65 -4.31
CA ALA A 121 8.54 -16.73 -4.90
C ALA A 121 9.62 -17.07 -3.86
N ALA A 122 9.50 -16.55 -2.62
CA ALA A 122 10.40 -16.91 -1.53
C ALA A 122 10.29 -18.39 -1.13
N VAL A 123 9.08 -18.95 -1.07
CA VAL A 123 8.85 -20.39 -0.83
C VAL A 123 9.54 -21.23 -1.91
N HIS A 124 9.37 -20.87 -3.18
CA HIS A 124 10.04 -21.54 -4.29
C HIS A 124 11.56 -21.44 -4.25
N ALA A 125 12.11 -20.26 -3.94
CA ALA A 125 13.54 -20.07 -3.82
C ALA A 125 14.13 -20.97 -2.72
N ARG A 126 13.47 -21.04 -1.54
CA ARG A 126 13.90 -21.94 -0.45
C ARG A 126 13.89 -23.40 -0.89
N ALA A 127 12.80 -23.85 -1.52
CA ALA A 127 12.66 -25.23 -1.97
C ALA A 127 13.72 -25.62 -3.03
N ALA A 128 14.12 -24.67 -3.87
CA ALA A 128 15.18 -24.86 -4.87
C ALA A 128 16.60 -24.69 -4.30
N GLY A 129 16.77 -24.45 -3.00
CA GLY A 129 18.07 -24.14 -2.38
C GLY A 129 18.68 -22.82 -2.87
N GLN A 130 17.86 -21.92 -3.43
CA GLN A 130 18.27 -20.62 -3.95
C GLN A 130 18.19 -19.53 -2.87
N PRO A 131 18.98 -18.45 -2.99
CA PRO A 131 18.86 -17.30 -2.09
C PRO A 131 17.46 -16.71 -2.11
N VAL A 132 16.87 -16.55 -0.93
CA VAL A 132 15.54 -15.96 -0.77
C VAL A 132 15.58 -14.46 -1.11
N PRO A 133 14.75 -13.98 -2.05
CA PRO A 133 14.66 -12.56 -2.34
C PRO A 133 14.27 -11.76 -1.10
N LYS A 134 15.02 -10.70 -0.79
CA LYS A 134 14.67 -9.77 0.28
C LYS A 134 13.36 -9.07 -0.08
N ALA A 135 12.37 -9.09 0.81
CA ALA A 135 11.14 -8.34 0.64
C ALA A 135 11.44 -6.85 0.46
N ALA A 136 10.99 -6.28 -0.66
CA ALA A 136 11.19 -4.88 -0.94
C ALA A 136 10.31 -4.03 -0.03
N GLN A 137 10.93 -3.06 0.66
CA GLN A 137 10.14 -2.06 1.38
C GLN A 137 9.40 -1.20 0.36
N ARG A 138 8.09 -1.03 0.53
CA ARG A 138 7.28 -0.18 -0.36
C ARG A 138 7.40 1.28 0.05
N CYS A 139 7.07 2.18 -0.88
CA CYS A 139 6.98 3.60 -0.57
C CYS A 139 5.78 3.85 0.36
N PHE A 140 6.03 4.50 1.50
CA PHE A 140 4.98 4.85 2.43
C PHE A 140 3.98 5.85 1.82
N TYR A 141 4.45 6.85 1.07
CA TYR A 141 3.59 7.93 0.57
C TYR A 141 2.59 7.46 -0.49
N ASN A 142 3.02 6.52 -1.35
CA ASN A 142 2.17 5.86 -2.31
C ASN A 142 2.64 4.40 -2.47
N PRO A 143 1.95 3.42 -1.88
CA PRO A 143 2.36 2.01 -1.93
C PRO A 143 2.39 1.41 -3.34
N LEU A 144 1.80 2.08 -4.34
CA LEU A 144 1.85 1.68 -5.75
C LEU A 144 3.12 2.13 -6.49
N HIS A 145 3.97 2.92 -5.84
CA HIS A 145 5.27 3.29 -6.40
C HIS A 145 6.25 2.11 -6.36
N THR A 146 7.39 2.30 -7.02
CA THR A 146 8.54 1.41 -6.86
C THR A 146 8.95 1.28 -5.39
N ALA A 147 9.71 0.24 -5.10
CA ALA A 147 10.33 0.04 -3.79
C ALA A 147 10.96 1.34 -3.26
N ALA A 148 10.83 1.54 -1.95
CA ALA A 148 11.57 2.53 -1.22
C ALA A 148 13.07 2.32 -1.46
N GLU A 149 13.82 3.42 -1.52
CA GLU A 149 15.27 3.29 -1.44
C GLU A 149 15.61 2.59 -0.12
N ASP A 150 16.51 1.61 -0.17
CA ASP A 150 17.11 1.04 1.03
C ASP A 150 17.89 2.17 1.72
N ALA A 151 17.19 2.98 2.50
CA ALA A 151 17.76 3.89 3.47
C ALA A 151 18.29 3.03 4.61
N HIS A 152 19.39 2.33 4.32
CA HIS A 152 20.28 1.64 5.23
C HIS A 152 19.82 0.30 5.84
N SER A 153 20.65 -0.72 5.56
CA SER A 153 20.99 -1.87 6.40
C SER A 153 20.99 -1.55 7.91
N PRO A 154 20.80 -2.51 8.83
CA PRO A 154 20.26 -2.30 10.19
C PRO A 154 21.00 -1.21 10.98
N VAL A 155 20.45 0.00 10.96
CA VAL A 155 20.97 1.22 11.60
C VAL A 155 20.71 1.24 13.10
N ARG A 156 20.49 0.10 13.76
CA ARG A 156 20.40 0.09 15.24
C ARG A 156 21.72 0.49 15.91
N LYS A 157 22.86 0.40 15.21
CA LYS A 157 24.18 0.82 15.73
C LYS A 157 24.67 2.18 15.21
N GLN A 158 24.24 2.63 14.03
CA GLN A 158 24.72 3.90 13.45
C GLN A 158 23.94 5.13 13.93
N HIS A 159 22.67 4.99 14.33
CA HIS A 159 21.87 6.11 14.83
C HIS A 159 22.43 6.74 16.11
N ARG A 160 23.13 5.96 16.97
CA ARG A 160 23.83 6.54 18.14
C ARG A 160 25.03 7.42 17.77
N ARG A 161 25.64 7.23 16.59
CA ARG A 161 26.75 8.08 16.10
C ARG A 161 26.26 9.20 15.19
N GLN A 162 25.18 9.01 14.42
CA GLN A 162 24.60 10.02 13.53
C GLN A 162 23.62 10.98 14.21
N ALA A 163 23.05 10.64 15.38
CA ALA A 163 22.23 11.56 16.18
C ALA A 163 22.97 12.85 16.63
N ARG A 164 24.30 12.95 16.38
CA ARG A 164 25.10 14.16 16.58
C ARG A 164 25.31 15.01 15.33
N ARG A 165 24.97 14.52 14.13
CA ARG A 165 24.91 15.37 12.94
C ARG A 165 23.51 15.95 12.88
N ARG A 166 23.42 17.28 12.91
CA ARG A 166 22.16 18.01 12.77
C ARG A 166 21.58 17.69 11.39
N THR A 167 20.79 16.62 11.28
CA THR A 167 20.00 16.35 10.09
C THR A 167 19.07 17.55 9.92
N GLY A 168 19.15 18.21 8.77
CA GLY A 168 18.26 19.31 8.46
C GLY A 168 16.80 18.84 8.53
N PRO A 169 15.81 19.73 8.77
CA PRO A 169 14.41 19.35 8.87
C PRO A 169 13.90 18.51 7.69
N ARG A 170 14.43 18.76 6.48
CA ARG A 170 14.07 18.03 5.25
C ARG A 170 14.65 16.63 5.20
N GLU A 171 15.89 16.45 5.64
CA GLU A 171 16.54 15.13 5.72
C GLU A 171 15.85 14.29 6.79
N ALA A 172 15.58 14.88 7.96
CA ALA A 172 14.79 14.23 9.01
C ALA A 172 13.39 13.82 8.51
N ALA A 173 12.73 14.65 7.69
CA ALA A 173 11.45 14.30 7.08
C ALA A 173 11.57 13.16 6.06
N ALA A 174 12.61 13.18 5.22
CA ALA A 174 12.87 12.17 4.19
C ALA A 174 13.26 10.81 4.79
N ASP A 175 13.89 10.79 5.96
CA ASP A 175 14.32 9.58 6.68
C ASP A 175 13.24 9.03 7.62
N ARG A 176 12.17 9.80 7.89
CA ARG A 176 11.13 9.41 8.85
C ARG A 176 10.31 8.20 8.40
N ARG A 177 10.14 8.02 7.09
CA ARG A 177 9.33 6.94 6.50
C ARG A 177 10.00 6.41 5.22
N PRO A 178 9.88 5.12 4.90
CA PRO A 178 10.38 4.57 3.64
C PRO A 178 9.76 5.30 2.45
N ALA A 179 10.60 5.79 1.53
CA ALA A 179 10.15 6.55 0.36
C ALA A 179 10.87 6.06 -0.89
N CYS A 180 10.16 5.98 -2.01
CA CYS A 180 10.79 5.73 -3.31
C CYS A 180 11.70 6.92 -3.71
N PRO A 181 12.62 6.72 -4.69
CA PRO A 181 13.55 7.76 -5.12
C PRO A 181 12.90 9.09 -5.51
N SER A 182 11.70 9.07 -6.10
CA SER A 182 10.98 10.29 -6.48
C SER A 182 10.41 11.02 -5.26
N CYS A 183 9.70 10.31 -4.37
CA CYS A 183 9.13 10.90 -3.16
C CYS A 183 10.23 11.43 -2.23
N ARG A 184 11.35 10.71 -2.08
CA ARG A 184 12.50 11.16 -1.30
C ARG A 184 13.08 12.46 -1.85
N ARG A 185 13.34 12.52 -3.16
CA ARG A 185 13.83 13.75 -3.83
C ARG A 185 12.88 14.93 -3.66
N ALA A 186 11.57 14.71 -3.76
CA ALA A 186 10.59 15.77 -3.53
C ALA A 186 10.70 16.34 -2.10
N ILE A 187 10.78 15.48 -1.09
CA ILE A 187 10.90 15.92 0.32
C ILE A 187 12.20 16.70 0.55
N LEU A 188 13.33 16.22 0.02
CA LEU A 188 14.61 16.92 0.12
C LEU A 188 14.59 18.29 -0.58
N ALA A 189 13.85 18.40 -1.68
CA ALA A 189 13.61 19.66 -2.38
C ALA A 189 12.61 20.58 -1.65
N GLY A 190 12.00 20.15 -0.55
CA GLY A 190 10.94 20.90 0.15
C GLY A 190 9.59 20.90 -0.59
N GLN A 191 9.41 19.96 -1.52
CA GLN A 191 8.17 19.76 -2.26
C GLN A 191 7.31 18.67 -1.63
N ALA A 192 6.00 18.71 -1.89
CA ALA A 192 5.12 17.63 -1.51
C ALA A 192 5.46 16.36 -2.31
N PRO A 193 5.67 15.20 -1.64
CA PRO A 193 5.81 13.93 -2.34
C PRO A 193 4.50 13.60 -3.07
N ASP A 194 4.58 12.71 -4.03
CA ASP A 194 3.38 12.13 -4.65
C ASP A 194 2.76 11.11 -3.67
N VAL A 195 1.52 11.37 -3.30
CA VAL A 195 0.80 10.70 -2.21
C VAL A 195 -0.48 10.09 -2.74
N LEU A 196 -0.77 8.85 -2.34
CA LEU A 196 -2.05 8.21 -2.60
C LEU A 196 -3.18 8.99 -1.88
N PRO A 197 -4.16 9.55 -2.62
CA PRO A 197 -5.25 10.29 -1.99
C PRO A 197 -6.36 9.35 -1.50
N ALA A 198 -7.13 9.82 -0.53
CA ALA A 198 -8.35 9.21 -0.02
C ALA A 198 -9.46 10.27 0.02
N LEU A 199 -10.69 9.87 -0.28
CA LEU A 199 -11.84 10.78 -0.32
C LEU A 199 -12.60 10.75 1.00
N VAL A 200 -12.43 11.80 1.80
CA VAL A 200 -13.07 11.90 3.12
C VAL A 200 -14.22 12.89 3.13
N PRO A 201 -15.34 12.57 3.82
CA PRO A 201 -16.36 13.56 4.12
C PRO A 201 -15.87 14.48 5.25
N VAL A 202 -15.98 15.79 5.04
CA VAL A 202 -15.67 16.82 6.04
C VAL A 202 -16.91 17.66 6.28
N LYS A 203 -17.25 17.83 7.56
CA LYS A 203 -18.38 18.65 7.98
C LYS A 203 -17.98 20.13 7.88
N LEU A 204 -18.64 20.87 6.99
CA LEU A 204 -18.44 22.32 6.82
C LEU A 204 -19.37 23.11 7.74
N SER A 205 -20.59 22.61 7.97
CA SER A 205 -21.55 23.20 8.89
C SER A 205 -22.50 22.14 9.46
N ARG A 206 -23.47 22.52 10.31
CA ARG A 206 -24.49 21.58 10.82
C ARG A 206 -25.26 20.85 9.72
N LEU A 207 -25.46 21.49 8.56
CA LEU A 207 -26.29 20.97 7.46
C LEU A 207 -25.49 20.64 6.20
N ARG A 208 -24.18 20.90 6.18
CA ARG A 208 -23.35 20.74 4.97
C ARG A 208 -22.11 19.89 5.24
N THR A 209 -21.94 18.88 4.40
CA THR A 209 -20.75 18.02 4.34
C THR A 209 -20.19 18.11 2.93
N ALA A 210 -18.89 18.34 2.81
CA ALA A 210 -18.17 18.30 1.54
C ALA A 210 -17.27 17.06 1.49
N ARG A 211 -16.92 16.62 0.29
CA ARG A 211 -15.92 15.58 0.06
C ARG A 211 -14.60 16.24 -0.32
N VAL A 212 -13.52 15.85 0.33
CA VAL A 212 -12.19 16.40 0.06
C VAL A 212 -11.17 15.27 -0.07
N LEU A 213 -10.19 15.49 -0.93
CA LEU A 213 -9.05 14.58 -1.08
C LEU A 213 -8.02 14.93 -0.01
N VAL A 214 -7.61 13.92 0.75
CA VAL A 214 -6.54 14.02 1.73
C VAL A 214 -5.53 12.90 1.49
N PRO A 215 -4.26 13.06 1.92
CA PRO A 215 -3.35 11.93 2.04
C PRO A 215 -3.99 10.74 2.76
N TYR A 216 -3.90 9.53 2.20
CA TYR A 216 -4.52 8.36 2.81
C TYR A 216 -4.03 8.13 4.26
N TYR A 217 -2.76 8.44 4.54
CA TYR A 217 -2.16 8.30 5.87
C TYR A 217 -2.59 9.39 6.87
N SER A 218 -3.33 10.40 6.43
CA SER A 218 -3.95 11.41 7.28
C SER A 218 -5.39 11.04 7.66
N VAL A 219 -5.95 10.01 7.05
CA VAL A 219 -7.29 9.51 7.39
C VAL A 219 -7.24 8.85 8.77
N PRO A 220 -8.14 9.20 9.71
CA PRO A 220 -8.17 8.54 11.01
C PRO A 220 -8.29 7.01 10.87
N GLN A 221 -7.55 6.26 11.69
CA GLN A 221 -7.53 4.79 11.67
C GLN A 221 -8.94 4.17 11.76
N GLN A 222 -9.84 4.82 12.51
CA GLN A 222 -11.21 4.37 12.64
C GLN A 222 -11.98 4.46 11.32
N TRP A 223 -11.57 5.33 10.39
CA TRP A 223 -12.21 5.52 9.08
C TRP A 223 -11.56 4.68 7.98
N SER A 224 -10.25 4.42 8.10
CA SER A 224 -9.52 3.60 7.14
C SER A 224 -8.39 2.85 7.84
N LEU A 225 -8.40 1.52 7.75
CA LEU A 225 -7.29 0.69 8.21
C LEU A 225 -5.99 1.00 7.46
N TRP A 226 -6.11 1.46 6.22
CA TRP A 226 -4.98 1.63 5.33
C TRP A 226 -4.04 2.75 5.75
N SER A 227 -4.54 3.74 6.50
CA SER A 227 -3.77 4.91 6.92
C SER A 227 -2.58 4.58 7.81
N VAL A 228 -2.66 3.48 8.56
CA VAL A 228 -1.61 3.04 9.49
C VAL A 228 -0.73 1.93 8.92
N CYS A 229 -1.25 1.12 8.00
CA CYS A 229 -0.52 -0.04 7.45
C CYS A 229 0.05 0.16 6.06
N ALA A 230 -0.02 1.39 5.54
CA ALA A 230 0.38 1.73 4.18
C ALA A 230 -0.23 0.78 3.13
N CYS A 231 -1.57 0.64 3.20
CA CYS A 231 -2.33 -0.25 2.32
C CYS A 231 -1.88 -1.72 2.41
N GLY A 232 -1.56 -2.20 3.62
CA GLY A 232 -1.14 -3.59 3.84
C GLY A 232 0.33 -3.86 3.45
N ALA A 233 1.12 -2.82 3.19
CA ALA A 233 2.54 -2.98 2.85
C ALA A 233 3.39 -3.43 4.05
N TYR A 234 2.97 -3.14 5.29
CA TYR A 234 3.73 -3.46 6.50
C TYR A 234 2.86 -4.19 7.52
N GLY A 235 3.30 -5.35 7.99
CA GLY A 235 2.55 -6.24 8.88
C GLY A 235 1.96 -7.44 8.13
N ASP A 236 1.65 -8.50 8.84
CA ASP A 236 1.28 -9.80 8.27
C ASP A 236 -0.16 -10.21 8.58
N GLU A 237 -0.84 -9.46 9.44
CA GLU A 237 -2.21 -9.68 9.87
C GLU A 237 -3.27 -9.27 8.83
N TRP A 238 -2.89 -8.52 7.80
CA TRP A 238 -3.83 -7.87 6.87
C TRP A 238 -4.71 -8.83 6.09
N PRO A 239 -4.19 -9.94 5.52
CA PRO A 239 -5.04 -10.90 4.81
C PRO A 239 -6.21 -11.37 5.69
N SER A 240 -5.92 -11.84 6.90
CA SER A 240 -6.96 -12.34 7.81
C SER A 240 -7.96 -11.24 8.21
N LEU A 241 -7.52 -10.00 8.46
CA LEU A 241 -8.41 -8.87 8.76
C LEU A 241 -9.35 -8.55 7.59
N VAL A 242 -8.84 -8.60 6.36
CA VAL A 242 -9.61 -8.36 5.14
C VAL A 242 -10.64 -9.48 4.91
N LEU A 243 -10.21 -10.73 5.04
CA LEU A 243 -11.08 -11.91 4.89
C LEU A 243 -12.23 -11.88 5.91
N ARG A 244 -11.99 -11.40 7.14
CA ARG A 244 -13.04 -11.17 8.16
C ARG A 244 -13.90 -9.91 7.93
N GLY A 245 -13.55 -9.09 6.94
CA GLY A 245 -14.26 -7.84 6.59
C GLY A 245 -14.00 -6.68 7.55
N GLU A 246 -12.95 -6.74 8.37
CA GLU A 246 -12.68 -5.71 9.38
C GLU A 246 -12.32 -4.35 8.78
N HIS A 247 -11.78 -4.34 7.55
CA HIS A 247 -11.49 -3.11 6.80
C HIS A 247 -12.73 -2.25 6.57
N ARG A 248 -13.93 -2.84 6.46
CA ARG A 248 -15.21 -2.11 6.36
C ARG A 248 -15.87 -1.85 7.70
N LYS A 249 -15.82 -2.80 8.64
CA LYS A 249 -16.52 -2.69 9.94
C LYS A 249 -16.06 -1.45 10.72
N ARG A 250 -14.76 -1.16 10.72
CA ARG A 250 -14.22 0.03 11.39
C ARG A 250 -14.69 1.32 10.70
N ALA A 251 -14.57 1.38 9.37
CA ALA A 251 -15.04 2.51 8.57
C ALA A 251 -16.55 2.79 8.78
N ALA A 252 -17.37 1.74 8.86
CA ALA A 252 -18.82 1.87 9.10
C ALA A 252 -19.15 2.33 10.52
N ALA A 253 -18.49 1.77 11.53
CA ALA A 253 -18.68 2.17 12.93
C ALA A 253 -18.36 3.65 13.14
N ALA A 254 -17.27 4.12 12.53
CA ALA A 254 -16.80 5.47 12.70
C ALA A 254 -17.55 6.53 11.86
N ARG A 255 -18.42 6.11 10.92
CA ARG A 255 -19.39 6.99 10.24
C ARG A 255 -20.68 7.17 11.05
N LYS A 256 -20.94 6.29 12.03
CA LYS A 256 -22.11 6.35 12.92
C LYS A 256 -21.83 7.10 14.23
N ALA A 257 -20.56 7.24 14.60
CA ALA A 257 -20.07 8.01 15.75
C ALA A 257 -19.91 9.49 15.38
#